data_AF-A0A9D4WUV2-F1
#
_entry.id   AF-A0A9D4WUV2-F1
#
_cell.length_a   1.000
_cell.length_b   1.000
_cell.length_c   1.000
_cell.angle_alpha   90.00
_cell.angle_beta   90.00
_cell.angle_gamma   90.00
#
_symmetry.space_group_name_H-M   'P 1'
#
loop_
_entity.id
_entity.type
_entity.pdbx_description
1 polymer ?
#
loop_
_entity_poly.entity_id
_entity_poly.type
_entity_poly.pdbx_seq_one_letter_code
_entity_poly.pdbx_strand_id
1 'polypeptide(L)'
;MVQLQWLWGSYTSFLLCVSIIIPLLMIHLFVNNSRKRKSNLPPGPLTIPFIGNLHQLGTMPHISLQSLADKYGPIIFLQLGQIPTVVVSSARLAKEVLKTHDLALASRPQLFSAKYLFYNCTDIAFAPYSAYWRHVRKICILELLSVKRVNSYSAVREEEVSSLVQRVAGCYPGTTNLSKMLGQYANNAICRVAFGKDFSEGGESEKHGFPKMLDEYQELLGGFSVGDFFPSLEFIHSLTGMKVRLQHTSRKFDQLFDQIVNEHKACDKVKEHKDLVDILLEVQRNGSGENEMPLTTDNIKAIILDMFAAGTDTTFITLDWAMTELLMNPHVMEKAQKEVRSILQERRVVAETDLHQLQYMRAVIKETLRLHPAVPVLVPRESMEDITIEGYTIPAKTRIFVNAWAIGRNSESWEDPAAFKPERFLESNIDYKGKDFELIPFGAGRRGCPAITFAIAVVELALAQLLYSFDWELPPGITAKDLDLIEVFGISMHRRENLLVVAKPYFL
;
A
#
# COMPACT_ATOMS: atom_id res chain seq x y z
N MET A 1 20.62 -41.79 -43.45
CA MET A 1 21.19 -42.03 -42.10
C MET A 1 22.13 -40.87 -41.72
N VAL A 2 21.62 -39.64 -41.79
CA VAL A 2 22.35 -38.39 -41.50
C VAL A 2 21.36 -37.48 -40.79
N GLN A 3 21.34 -37.51 -39.46
CA GLN A 3 20.69 -36.54 -38.58
C GLN A 3 21.02 -37.01 -37.15
N LEU A 4 21.67 -36.15 -36.34
CA LEU A 4 22.11 -36.31 -34.94
C LEU A 4 23.63 -36.22 -34.67
N GLN A 5 24.46 -35.74 -35.61
CA GLN A 5 25.87 -35.39 -35.30
C GLN A 5 26.03 -34.05 -34.54
N TRP A 6 24.99 -33.20 -34.48
CA TRP A 6 25.04 -31.92 -33.76
C TRP A 6 24.86 -32.04 -32.23
N LEU A 7 24.37 -33.18 -31.73
CA LEU A 7 24.26 -33.40 -30.28
C LEU A 7 25.63 -33.63 -29.61
N TRP A 8 26.64 -34.09 -30.37
CA TRP A 8 27.97 -34.41 -29.84
C TRP A 8 28.82 -33.17 -29.52
N GLY A 9 28.54 -32.02 -30.16
CA GLY A 9 29.17 -30.74 -29.87
C GLY A 9 28.66 -30.05 -28.59
N SER A 10 27.50 -30.47 -28.06
CA SER A 10 26.89 -29.92 -26.84
C SER A 10 27.23 -30.69 -25.56
N TYR A 11 27.85 -31.87 -25.65
CA TYR A 11 28.18 -32.67 -24.45
C TYR A 11 29.25 -32.02 -23.59
N THR A 12 30.21 -31.32 -24.17
CA THR A 12 31.26 -30.63 -23.40
C THR A 12 30.70 -29.50 -22.57
N SER A 13 29.81 -28.67 -23.14
CA SER A 13 29.11 -27.61 -22.41
C SER A 13 28.14 -28.15 -21.36
N PHE A 14 27.40 -29.22 -21.67
CA PHE A 14 26.51 -29.87 -20.70
C PHE A 14 27.28 -30.50 -19.54
N LEU A 15 28.37 -31.23 -19.81
CA LEU A 15 29.23 -31.84 -18.81
C LEU A 15 29.95 -30.79 -17.96
N LEU A 16 30.37 -29.65 -18.54
CA LEU A 16 30.93 -28.51 -17.80
C LEU A 16 29.91 -27.84 -16.86
N CYS A 17 28.68 -27.65 -17.34
CA CYS A 17 27.61 -27.12 -16.48
C CYS A 17 27.32 -28.09 -15.33
N VAL A 18 27.18 -29.38 -15.61
CA VAL A 18 26.95 -30.41 -14.57
C VAL A 18 28.12 -30.51 -13.60
N SER A 19 29.37 -30.40 -14.08
CA SER A 19 30.57 -30.45 -13.23
C SER A 19 30.75 -29.24 -12.32
N ILE A 20 30.11 -28.11 -12.62
CA ILE A 20 30.09 -26.91 -11.76
C ILE A 20 28.89 -26.94 -10.80
N ILE A 21 27.72 -27.35 -11.31
CA ILE A 21 26.47 -27.37 -10.53
C ILE A 21 26.53 -28.39 -9.40
N ILE A 22 27.07 -29.61 -9.63
CA ILE A 22 27.15 -30.66 -8.61
C ILE A 22 28.01 -30.25 -7.41
N PRO A 23 29.25 -29.76 -7.55
CA PRO A 23 30.04 -29.32 -6.40
C PRO A 23 29.44 -28.08 -5.72
N LEU A 24 28.82 -27.15 -6.45
CA LEU A 24 28.10 -26.04 -5.83
C LEU A 24 26.89 -26.52 -5.02
N LEU A 25 26.16 -27.52 -5.53
CA LEU A 25 25.05 -28.17 -4.82
C LEU A 25 25.57 -28.91 -3.58
N MET A 26 26.69 -29.61 -3.68
CA MET A 26 27.31 -30.35 -2.56
C MET A 26 27.87 -29.42 -1.49
N ILE A 27 28.54 -28.33 -1.87
CA ILE A 27 29.01 -27.28 -0.95
C ILE A 27 27.80 -26.61 -0.28
N HIS A 28 26.75 -26.31 -1.04
CA HIS A 28 25.52 -25.74 -0.48
C HIS A 28 24.86 -26.69 0.52
N LEU A 29 24.72 -27.97 0.18
CA LEU A 29 24.20 -28.99 1.09
C LEU A 29 25.08 -29.11 2.33
N PHE A 30 26.40 -29.08 2.22
CA PHE A 30 27.34 -29.20 3.33
C PHE A 30 27.33 -27.97 4.27
N VAL A 31 27.33 -26.76 3.70
CA VAL A 31 27.25 -25.48 4.46
C VAL A 31 25.88 -25.30 5.10
N ASN A 32 24.81 -25.74 4.44
CA ASN A 32 23.45 -25.65 4.98
C ASN A 32 23.22 -26.70 6.08
N ASN A 33 23.84 -27.88 5.98
CA ASN A 33 23.77 -28.89 7.04
C ASN A 33 24.58 -28.50 8.29
N SER A 34 25.69 -27.76 8.14
CA SER A 34 26.47 -27.26 9.28
C SER A 34 25.85 -26.04 9.98
N ARG A 35 24.97 -25.30 9.30
CA ARG A 35 24.20 -24.17 9.86
C ARG A 35 22.86 -24.53 10.49
N LYS A 36 22.42 -25.80 10.40
CA LYS A 36 21.23 -26.28 11.11
C LYS A 36 21.49 -26.33 12.63
N ARG A 37 21.42 -25.17 13.30
CA ARG A 37 20.84 -25.16 14.64
C ARG A 37 19.46 -25.82 14.48
N LYS A 38 19.15 -26.83 15.30
CA LYS A 38 17.79 -27.35 15.45
C LYS A 38 16.92 -26.26 16.07
N SER A 39 16.66 -25.18 15.34
CA SER A 39 15.69 -24.16 15.74
C SER A 39 14.31 -24.69 15.40
N ASN A 40 13.39 -24.56 16.34
CA ASN A 40 12.00 -24.91 16.14
C ASN A 40 11.36 -23.85 15.21
N LEU A 41 11.66 -23.88 13.91
CA LEU A 41 11.11 -22.94 12.94
C LEU A 41 9.61 -23.23 12.71
N PRO A 42 8.81 -22.21 12.31
CA PRO A 42 7.45 -22.45 11.87
C PRO A 42 7.38 -23.50 10.73
N PRO A 43 6.24 -24.19 10.58
CA PRO A 43 6.05 -25.16 9.51
C PRO A 43 6.13 -24.49 8.13
N GLY A 44 6.47 -25.23 7.09
CA GLY A 44 6.54 -24.69 5.75
C GLY A 44 6.82 -25.73 4.68
N PRO A 45 6.62 -25.37 3.39
CA PRO A 45 6.92 -26.24 2.28
C PRO A 45 8.41 -26.54 2.15
N LEU A 46 8.71 -27.71 1.57
CA LEU A 46 10.08 -28.08 1.21
C LEU A 46 10.67 -27.04 0.25
N THR A 47 11.95 -26.73 0.46
CA THR A 47 12.70 -25.78 -0.35
C THR A 47 13.40 -26.47 -1.51
N ILE A 48 13.51 -25.78 -2.64
CA ILE A 48 14.40 -26.19 -3.73
C ILE A 48 15.75 -25.49 -3.53
N PRO A 49 16.90 -26.15 -3.81
CA PRO A 49 18.21 -25.52 -3.71
C PRO A 49 18.29 -24.16 -4.44
N PHE A 50 19.04 -23.23 -3.86
CA PHE A 50 19.24 -21.84 -4.32
C PHE A 50 18.00 -20.94 -4.25
N ILE A 51 16.91 -21.27 -4.94
CA ILE A 51 15.72 -20.40 -5.04
C ILE A 51 14.79 -20.46 -3.82
N GLY A 52 14.88 -21.54 -3.04
CA GLY A 52 13.99 -21.79 -1.92
C GLY A 52 12.53 -21.95 -2.37
N ASN A 53 11.64 -21.14 -1.80
CA ASN A 53 10.19 -21.19 -2.01
C ASN A 53 9.67 -20.13 -3.00
N LEU A 54 10.54 -19.38 -3.68
CA LEU A 54 10.12 -18.35 -4.66
C LEU A 54 9.22 -18.90 -5.77
N HIS A 55 9.47 -20.12 -6.22
CA HIS A 55 8.67 -20.81 -7.26
C HIS A 55 7.21 -21.09 -6.84
N GLN A 56 6.88 -20.93 -5.57
CA GLN A 56 5.54 -21.17 -5.02
C GLN A 56 4.72 -19.88 -4.91
N LEU A 57 5.32 -18.73 -5.22
CA LEU A 57 4.65 -17.44 -5.26
C LEU A 57 4.25 -17.14 -6.72
N GLY A 58 2.93 -17.09 -6.97
CA GLY A 58 2.40 -16.68 -8.26
C GLY A 58 2.42 -15.16 -8.45
N THR A 59 1.71 -14.70 -9.48
CA THR A 59 1.52 -13.25 -9.76
C THR A 59 0.75 -12.53 -8.65
N MET A 60 0.02 -13.27 -7.81
CA MET A 60 -0.73 -12.76 -6.66
C MET A 60 -0.19 -13.38 -5.37
N PRO A 61 0.87 -12.81 -4.76
CA PRO A 61 1.53 -13.43 -3.62
C PRO A 61 0.61 -13.60 -2.42
N HIS A 62 -0.30 -12.67 -2.15
CA HIS A 62 -1.21 -12.78 -1.00
C HIS A 62 -2.13 -14.01 -1.09
N ILE A 63 -2.57 -14.39 -2.31
CA ILE A 63 -3.36 -15.61 -2.56
C ILE A 63 -2.48 -16.86 -2.44
N SER A 64 -1.27 -16.80 -3.01
CA SER A 64 -0.30 -17.91 -2.94
C SER A 64 0.07 -18.21 -1.49
N LEU A 65 0.30 -17.17 -0.69
CA LEU A 65 0.59 -17.25 0.73
C LEU A 65 -0.61 -17.77 1.53
N GLN A 66 -1.84 -17.38 1.19
CA GLN A 66 -3.03 -17.97 1.81
C GLN A 66 -3.13 -19.47 1.51
N SER A 67 -2.92 -19.87 0.27
CA SER A 67 -2.98 -21.29 -0.14
C SER A 67 -1.92 -22.14 0.60
N LEU A 68 -0.77 -21.55 0.91
CA LEU A 68 0.25 -22.19 1.76
C LEU A 68 -0.19 -22.22 3.23
N ALA A 69 -0.79 -21.14 3.74
CA ALA A 69 -1.31 -21.10 5.11
C ALA A 69 -2.42 -22.14 5.35
N ASP A 70 -3.31 -22.36 4.38
CA ASP A 70 -4.36 -23.39 4.45
C ASP A 70 -3.78 -24.80 4.61
N LYS A 71 -2.57 -25.04 4.08
CA LYS A 71 -1.89 -26.35 4.13
C LYS A 71 -0.99 -26.53 5.35
N TYR A 72 -0.26 -25.49 5.75
CA TYR A 72 0.78 -25.59 6.78
C TYR A 72 0.39 -24.95 8.10
N GLY A 73 -0.73 -24.23 8.15
CA GLY A 73 -1.20 -23.48 9.30
C GLY A 73 -0.99 -21.97 9.16
N PRO A 74 -1.53 -21.18 10.09
CA PRO A 74 -1.62 -19.72 9.95
C PRO A 74 -0.29 -18.98 10.19
N ILE A 75 0.77 -19.70 10.59
CA ILE A 75 2.16 -19.22 10.61
C ILE A 75 3.01 -20.15 9.74
N ILE A 76 3.65 -19.61 8.71
CA ILE A 76 4.50 -20.38 7.80
C ILE A 76 5.90 -19.81 7.70
N PHE A 77 6.89 -20.68 7.57
CA PHE A 77 8.26 -20.33 7.24
C PHE A 77 8.54 -20.59 5.76
N LEU A 78 9.14 -19.61 5.10
CA LEU A 78 9.56 -19.65 3.71
C LEU A 78 11.01 -19.17 3.60
N GLN A 79 11.81 -19.87 2.82
CA GLN A 79 13.11 -19.41 2.40
C GLN A 79 12.95 -18.76 1.01
N LEU A 80 12.96 -17.43 0.91
CA LEU A 80 12.81 -16.73 -0.37
C LEU A 80 14.20 -16.34 -0.88
N GLY A 81 14.79 -17.19 -1.73
CA GLY A 81 16.20 -17.09 -2.09
C GLY A 81 17.09 -17.20 -0.85
N GLN A 82 17.82 -16.14 -0.55
CA GLN A 82 18.70 -16.01 0.62
C GLN A 82 18.00 -15.43 1.85
N ILE A 83 16.73 -15.02 1.73
CA ILE A 83 16.02 -14.31 2.80
C ILE A 83 15.08 -15.24 3.56
N PRO A 84 15.32 -15.51 4.86
CA PRO A 84 14.36 -16.21 5.70
C PRO A 84 13.13 -15.32 5.89
N THR A 85 11.95 -15.91 5.71
CA THR A 85 10.67 -15.19 5.70
C THR A 85 9.65 -15.95 6.54
N VAL A 86 8.92 -15.23 7.38
CA VAL A 86 7.74 -15.75 8.09
C VAL A 86 6.51 -14.98 7.62
N VAL A 87 5.43 -15.70 7.39
CA VAL A 87 4.13 -15.11 7.05
C VAL A 87 3.11 -15.52 8.10
N VAL A 88 2.35 -14.55 8.59
CA VAL A 88 1.23 -14.78 9.50
C VAL A 88 -0.10 -14.43 8.83
N SER A 89 -1.14 -15.23 9.06
CA SER A 89 -2.43 -15.14 8.34
C SER A 89 -3.66 -15.29 9.26
N SER A 90 -3.50 -15.13 10.57
CA SER A 90 -4.62 -15.04 11.53
C SER A 90 -4.54 -13.80 12.40
N ALA A 91 -5.70 -13.32 12.89
CA ALA A 91 -5.79 -12.16 13.77
C ALA A 91 -4.94 -12.34 15.05
N ARG A 92 -4.98 -13.54 15.63
CA ARG A 92 -4.20 -13.90 16.82
C ARG A 92 -2.69 -13.77 16.59
N LEU A 93 -2.17 -14.27 15.47
CA LEU A 93 -0.75 -14.17 15.13
C LEU A 93 -0.36 -12.75 14.70
N ALA A 94 -1.25 -12.01 14.03
CA ALA A 94 -1.03 -10.61 13.75
C ALA A 94 -0.88 -9.81 15.05
N LYS A 95 -1.67 -10.10 16.10
CA LYS A 95 -1.49 -9.51 17.43
C LYS A 95 -0.12 -9.83 18.03
N GLU A 96 0.35 -11.06 17.92
CA GLU A 96 1.70 -11.43 18.37
C GLU A 96 2.78 -10.60 17.65
N VAL A 97 2.69 -10.48 16.33
CA VAL A 97 3.67 -9.74 15.52
C VAL A 97 3.61 -8.23 15.73
N LEU A 98 2.42 -7.66 15.81
CA LEU A 98 2.18 -6.22 15.75
C LEU A 98 2.02 -5.55 17.11
N LYS A 99 1.82 -6.34 18.18
CA LYS A 99 1.61 -5.83 19.54
C LYS A 99 2.53 -6.50 20.54
N THR A 100 2.54 -7.83 20.62
CA THR A 100 3.34 -8.56 21.62
C THR A 100 4.84 -8.36 21.37
N HIS A 101 5.28 -8.57 20.13
CA HIS A 101 6.67 -8.39 19.68
C HIS A 101 6.87 -7.10 18.87
N ASP A 102 6.01 -6.10 19.08
CA ASP A 102 5.97 -4.85 18.30
C ASP A 102 7.35 -4.21 18.11
N LEU A 103 8.10 -4.03 19.21
CA LEU A 103 9.43 -3.42 19.13
C LEU A 103 10.42 -4.30 18.37
N ALA A 104 10.53 -5.59 18.71
CA ALA A 104 11.48 -6.52 18.09
C ALA A 104 11.25 -6.67 16.58
N LEU A 105 10.01 -6.49 16.11
CA LEU A 105 9.61 -6.57 14.71
C LEU A 105 9.36 -5.20 14.07
N ALA A 106 9.74 -4.10 14.71
CA ALA A 106 9.47 -2.76 14.20
C ALA A 106 10.37 -2.33 13.03
N SER A 107 11.43 -3.08 12.68
CA SER A 107 12.35 -2.68 11.62
C SER A 107 11.83 -3.03 10.22
N ARG A 108 12.52 -2.52 9.20
CA ARG A 108 12.20 -2.73 7.79
C ARG A 108 13.39 -3.35 7.06
N PRO A 109 13.16 -4.32 6.16
CA PRO A 109 14.21 -4.78 5.27
C PRO A 109 14.59 -3.64 4.32
N GLN A 110 15.88 -3.57 3.99
CA GLN A 110 16.42 -2.56 3.10
C GLN A 110 16.27 -2.99 1.64
N LEU A 111 15.06 -2.83 1.10
CA LEU A 111 14.72 -3.25 -0.26
C LEU A 111 15.52 -2.47 -1.31
N PHE A 112 15.95 -3.14 -2.38
CA PHE A 112 16.76 -2.57 -3.44
C PHE A 112 16.06 -1.37 -4.07
N SER A 113 14.82 -1.53 -4.54
CA SER A 113 14.06 -0.45 -5.17
C SER A 113 13.83 0.73 -4.21
N ALA A 114 13.51 0.44 -2.94
CA ALA A 114 13.26 1.46 -1.93
C ALA A 114 14.50 2.33 -1.66
N LYS A 115 15.72 1.76 -1.69
CA LYS A 115 16.94 2.54 -1.54
C LYS A 115 17.11 3.61 -2.62
N TYR A 116 16.73 3.33 -3.86
CA TYR A 116 16.86 4.29 -4.97
C TYR A 116 15.73 5.33 -4.98
N LEU A 117 14.52 4.93 -4.61
CA LEU A 117 13.36 5.82 -4.62
C LEU A 117 13.31 6.74 -3.40
N PHE A 118 13.72 6.24 -2.23
CA PHE A 118 13.64 6.94 -0.94
C PHE A 118 14.99 7.32 -0.36
N TYR A 119 15.97 7.64 -1.21
CA TYR A 119 17.25 8.21 -0.78
C TYR A 119 17.94 7.38 0.32
N ASN A 120 18.14 6.07 0.06
CA ASN A 120 18.60 5.06 1.02
C ASN A 120 17.64 4.81 2.19
N CYS A 121 16.34 4.78 1.91
CA CYS A 121 15.29 4.53 2.89
C CYS A 121 15.34 5.52 4.06
N THR A 122 15.46 6.82 3.76
CA THR A 122 15.33 7.89 4.77
C THR A 122 13.90 8.42 4.86
N ASP A 123 12.93 7.63 4.42
CA ASP A 123 11.50 7.90 4.49
C ASP A 123 10.88 7.38 5.81
N ILE A 124 9.57 7.25 5.89
CA ILE A 124 8.84 6.76 7.08
C ILE A 124 8.42 5.29 6.90
N ALA A 125 8.06 4.90 5.68
CA ALA A 125 7.54 3.58 5.35
C ALA A 125 8.61 2.48 5.41
N PHE A 126 9.78 2.70 4.80
CA PHE A 126 10.87 1.74 4.57
C PHE A 126 12.12 1.99 5.43
N ALA A 127 12.21 3.12 6.15
CA ALA A 127 13.33 3.36 7.06
C ALA A 127 13.43 2.32 8.19
N PRO A 128 14.64 1.84 8.54
CA PRO A 128 14.85 0.99 9.70
C PRO A 128 14.42 1.66 11.00
N TYR A 129 14.04 0.85 11.99
CA TYR A 129 13.64 1.40 13.28
C TYR A 129 14.85 2.05 13.98
N SER A 130 14.74 3.34 14.28
CA SER A 130 15.86 4.15 14.80
C SER A 130 15.35 5.39 15.53
N ALA A 131 16.26 6.14 16.17
CA ALA A 131 15.93 7.47 16.70
C ALA A 131 15.46 8.43 15.60
N TYR A 132 16.16 8.41 14.45
CA TYR A 132 15.77 9.15 13.26
C TYR A 132 14.33 8.87 12.83
N TRP A 133 13.97 7.59 12.62
CA TRP A 133 12.63 7.22 12.19
C TRP A 133 11.55 7.69 13.17
N ARG A 134 11.80 7.58 14.48
CA ARG A 134 10.87 8.09 15.52
C ARG A 134 10.68 9.59 15.41
N HIS A 135 11.75 10.34 15.16
CA HIS A 135 11.73 11.80 15.02
C HIS A 135 10.93 12.24 13.79
N VAL A 136 11.26 11.73 12.59
CA VAL A 136 10.53 12.11 11.36
C VAL A 136 9.07 11.70 11.38
N ARG A 137 8.76 10.52 11.94
CA ARG A 137 7.37 10.09 12.15
C ARG A 137 6.62 11.01 13.10
N LYS A 138 7.25 11.43 14.21
CA LYS A 138 6.65 12.35 15.18
C LYS A 138 6.31 13.69 14.51
N ILE A 139 7.22 14.27 13.72
CA ILE A 139 6.98 15.50 12.97
C ILE A 139 5.74 15.34 12.09
N CYS A 140 5.70 14.31 11.23
CA CYS A 140 4.58 14.15 10.30
C CYS A 140 3.24 13.90 11.02
N ILE A 141 3.26 13.16 12.14
CA ILE A 141 2.05 12.97 12.95
C ILE A 141 1.56 14.29 13.54
N LEU A 142 2.44 15.09 14.14
CA LEU A 142 2.02 16.32 14.81
C LEU A 142 1.57 17.39 13.81
N GLU A 143 2.33 17.53 12.73
CA GLU A 143 2.29 18.68 11.83
C GLU A 143 1.40 18.50 10.60
N LEU A 144 1.02 17.26 10.29
CA LEU A 144 0.15 16.94 9.16
C LEU A 144 -1.02 16.03 9.54
N LEU A 145 -0.73 14.94 10.26
CA LEU A 145 -1.68 13.83 10.40
C LEU A 145 -2.47 13.82 11.72
N SER A 146 -2.25 14.81 12.59
CA SER A 146 -2.98 14.94 13.84
C SER A 146 -4.43 15.33 13.57
N VAL A 147 -5.36 14.93 14.45
CA VAL A 147 -6.79 15.24 14.29
C VAL A 147 -7.01 16.75 14.07
N LYS A 148 -6.29 17.60 14.82
CA LYS A 148 -6.37 19.06 14.67
C LYS A 148 -5.95 19.52 13.27
N ARG A 149 -4.84 18.99 12.74
CA ARG A 149 -4.34 19.36 11.41
C ARG A 149 -5.24 18.81 10.31
N VAL A 150 -5.68 17.56 10.42
CA VAL A 150 -6.66 16.97 9.49
C VAL A 150 -7.92 17.81 9.42
N ASN A 151 -8.48 18.22 10.55
CA ASN A 151 -9.68 19.08 10.58
C ASN A 151 -9.43 20.45 9.91
N SER A 152 -8.21 21.01 10.01
CA SER A 152 -7.89 22.28 9.35
C SER A 152 -7.86 22.21 7.81
N TYR A 153 -7.83 21.00 7.23
CA TYR A 153 -7.88 20.80 5.78
C TYR A 153 -9.31 20.55 5.26
N SER A 154 -10.36 20.83 6.04
CA SER A 154 -11.75 20.58 5.62
C SER A 154 -12.11 21.33 4.34
N ALA A 155 -11.74 22.61 4.23
CA ALA A 155 -12.00 23.42 3.04
C ALA A 155 -11.38 22.80 1.77
N VAL A 156 -10.14 22.30 1.86
CA VAL A 156 -9.48 21.61 0.74
C VAL A 156 -10.27 20.36 0.35
N ARG A 157 -10.71 19.55 1.32
CA ARG A 157 -11.50 18.35 1.03
C ARG A 157 -12.84 18.69 0.39
N GLU A 158 -13.56 19.68 0.91
CA GLU A 158 -14.85 20.13 0.39
C GLU A 158 -14.72 20.64 -1.05
N GLU A 159 -13.70 21.44 -1.34
CA GLU A 159 -13.40 21.93 -2.69
C GLU A 159 -13.07 20.79 -3.66
N GLU A 160 -12.17 19.87 -3.29
CA GLU A 160 -11.80 18.75 -4.16
C GLU A 160 -12.99 17.80 -4.42
N VAL A 161 -13.85 17.59 -3.41
CA VAL A 161 -15.09 16.80 -3.57
C VAL A 161 -16.06 17.51 -4.50
N SER A 162 -16.22 18.83 -4.37
CA SER A 162 -17.03 19.64 -5.29
C SER A 162 -16.52 19.53 -6.72
N SER A 163 -15.21 19.68 -6.94
CA SER A 163 -14.60 19.52 -8.26
C SER A 163 -14.77 18.10 -8.81
N LEU A 164 -14.67 17.07 -7.97
CA LEU A 164 -14.94 15.68 -8.36
C LEU A 164 -16.38 15.52 -8.87
N VAL A 165 -17.37 16.00 -8.11
CA VAL A 165 -18.79 15.94 -8.49
C VAL A 165 -19.04 16.69 -9.80
N GLN A 166 -18.48 17.89 -9.97
CA GLN A 166 -18.62 18.68 -11.20
C GLN A 166 -18.05 17.93 -12.42
N ARG A 167 -16.87 17.31 -12.29
CA ARG A 167 -16.27 16.51 -13.35
C ARG A 167 -17.14 15.29 -13.71
N VAL A 168 -17.67 14.59 -12.71
CA VAL A 168 -18.57 13.44 -12.91
C VAL A 168 -19.86 13.88 -13.61
N ALA A 169 -20.52 14.93 -13.10
CA ALA A 169 -21.77 15.44 -13.64
C ALA A 169 -21.63 15.93 -15.10
N GLY A 170 -20.50 16.55 -15.43
CA GLY A 170 -20.20 17.03 -16.79
C GLY A 170 -20.09 15.91 -17.84
N CYS A 171 -19.99 14.64 -17.44
CA CYS A 171 -19.97 13.51 -18.37
C CYS A 171 -21.36 12.94 -18.69
N TYR A 172 -22.41 13.27 -17.93
CA TYR A 172 -23.77 12.79 -18.20
C TYR A 172 -24.35 13.44 -19.47
N PRO A 173 -25.06 12.69 -20.35
CA PRO A 173 -25.55 11.31 -20.23
C PRO A 173 -24.58 10.20 -20.68
N GLY A 174 -23.30 10.51 -20.88
CA GLY A 174 -22.29 9.55 -21.31
C GLY A 174 -21.72 8.68 -20.18
N THR A 175 -20.84 7.76 -20.58
CA THR A 175 -20.03 6.94 -19.68
C THR A 175 -18.79 7.71 -19.20
N THR A 176 -18.50 7.65 -17.91
CA THR A 176 -17.30 8.23 -17.30
C THR A 176 -16.37 7.15 -16.76
N ASN A 177 -15.06 7.44 -16.80
CA ASN A 177 -14.04 6.63 -16.15
C ASN A 177 -13.88 7.11 -14.69
N LEU A 178 -14.59 6.44 -13.78
CA LEU A 178 -14.62 6.83 -12.38
C LEU A 178 -13.27 6.59 -11.71
N SER A 179 -12.58 5.48 -12.03
CA SER A 179 -11.24 5.20 -11.47
C SER A 179 -10.26 6.35 -11.72
N LYS A 180 -10.22 6.88 -12.95
CA LYS A 180 -9.38 8.03 -13.28
C LYS A 180 -9.75 9.27 -12.46
N MET A 181 -11.05 9.54 -12.31
CA MET A 181 -11.53 10.71 -11.55
C MET A 181 -11.22 10.59 -10.06
N LEU A 182 -11.34 9.39 -9.48
CA LEU A 182 -10.99 9.10 -8.09
C LEU A 182 -9.48 9.21 -7.85
N GLY A 183 -8.66 8.72 -8.80
CA GLY A 183 -7.20 8.89 -8.76
C GLY A 183 -6.79 10.36 -8.81
N GLN A 184 -7.40 11.15 -9.69
CA GLN A 184 -7.18 12.60 -9.75
C GLN A 184 -7.61 13.29 -8.44
N TYR A 185 -8.77 12.93 -7.88
CA TYR A 185 -9.24 13.46 -6.60
C TYR A 185 -8.25 13.18 -5.45
N ALA A 186 -7.82 11.94 -5.29
CA ALA A 186 -6.87 11.55 -4.24
C ALA A 186 -5.53 12.29 -4.38
N ASN A 187 -5.03 12.40 -5.62
CA ASN A 187 -3.79 13.12 -5.93
C ASN A 187 -3.89 14.62 -5.59
N ASN A 188 -4.96 15.29 -6.03
CA ASN A 188 -5.12 16.72 -5.77
C ASN A 188 -5.24 17.01 -4.27
N ALA A 189 -6.04 16.21 -3.56
CA ALA A 189 -6.21 16.35 -2.12
C ALA A 189 -4.86 16.23 -1.38
N ILE A 190 -4.04 15.23 -1.73
CA ILE A 190 -2.73 15.07 -1.08
C ILE A 190 -1.74 16.15 -1.50
N CYS A 191 -1.71 16.57 -2.75
CA CYS A 191 -0.81 17.63 -3.23
C CYS A 191 -1.09 18.96 -2.53
N ARG A 192 -2.36 19.35 -2.41
CA ARG A 192 -2.75 20.59 -1.74
C ARG A 192 -2.42 20.55 -0.24
N VAL A 193 -2.58 19.40 0.40
CA VAL A 193 -2.34 19.25 1.85
C VAL A 193 -0.85 19.09 2.17
N ALA A 194 -0.13 18.27 1.42
CA ALA A 194 1.28 17.97 1.69
C ALA A 194 2.21 19.03 1.10
N PHE A 195 1.92 19.56 -0.08
CA PHE A 195 2.81 20.49 -0.82
C PHE A 195 2.29 21.92 -0.89
N GLY A 196 1.11 22.21 -0.35
CA GLY A 196 0.50 23.54 -0.46
C GLY A 196 0.19 23.98 -1.89
N LYS A 197 0.20 23.05 -2.85
CA LYS A 197 0.11 23.36 -4.29
C LYS A 197 -1.02 22.58 -4.94
N ASP A 198 -1.82 23.30 -5.72
CA ASP A 198 -2.83 22.71 -6.58
C ASP A 198 -2.22 22.40 -7.95
N PHE A 199 -2.31 21.13 -8.36
CA PHE A 199 -1.87 20.64 -9.68
C PHE A 199 -3.06 20.28 -10.58
N SER A 200 -4.29 20.61 -10.14
CA SER A 200 -5.52 20.31 -10.87
C SER A 200 -5.75 21.28 -12.03
N GLU A 201 -5.26 22.52 -11.93
CA GLU A 201 -5.41 23.53 -12.97
C GLU A 201 -4.52 23.25 -14.19
N GLY A 202 -5.04 23.50 -15.39
CA GLY A 202 -4.24 23.51 -16.62
C GLY A 202 -3.58 22.18 -17.02
N GLY A 203 -4.02 21.05 -16.45
CA GLY A 203 -3.47 19.72 -16.72
C GLY A 203 -2.04 19.52 -16.19
N GLU A 204 -1.64 20.25 -15.14
CA GLU A 204 -0.28 20.16 -14.56
C GLU A 204 0.04 18.75 -14.04
N SER A 205 -0.92 18.04 -13.44
CA SER A 205 -0.78 16.64 -13.06
C SER A 205 -0.42 15.73 -14.26
N GLU A 206 -1.09 15.90 -15.41
CA GLU A 206 -0.75 15.16 -16.63
C GLU A 206 0.59 15.61 -17.23
N LYS A 207 0.91 16.90 -17.19
CA LYS A 207 2.19 17.45 -17.68
C LYS A 207 3.38 16.91 -16.90
N HIS A 208 3.27 16.83 -15.58
CA HIS A 208 4.29 16.20 -14.74
C HIS A 208 4.27 14.66 -14.85
N GLY A 209 3.19 14.08 -15.38
CA GLY A 209 3.07 12.64 -15.60
C GLY A 209 2.85 11.84 -14.33
N PHE A 210 2.15 12.43 -13.34
CA PHE A 210 1.91 11.80 -12.03
C PHE A 210 1.35 10.38 -12.11
N PRO A 211 0.30 10.08 -12.92
CA PRO A 211 -0.22 8.72 -13.00
C PRO A 211 0.85 7.70 -13.40
N LYS A 212 1.62 8.01 -14.46
CA LYS A 212 2.71 7.14 -14.94
C LYS A 212 3.84 7.01 -13.92
N MET A 213 4.11 8.05 -13.15
CA MET A 213 5.13 8.01 -12.09
C MET A 213 4.68 7.13 -10.92
N LEU A 214 3.40 7.16 -10.56
CA LEU A 214 2.81 6.31 -9.51
C LEU A 214 2.74 4.84 -9.97
N ASP A 215 2.27 4.57 -11.20
CA ASP A 215 2.23 3.21 -11.77
C ASP A 215 3.63 2.56 -11.75
N GLU A 216 4.62 3.31 -12.25
CA GLU A 216 6.02 2.87 -12.31
C GLU A 216 6.62 2.67 -10.90
N TYR A 217 6.28 3.56 -9.96
CA TYR A 217 6.67 3.43 -8.55
C TYR A 217 6.11 2.16 -7.91
N GLN A 218 4.83 1.85 -8.14
CA GLN A 218 4.17 0.67 -7.60
C GLN A 218 4.78 -0.62 -8.13
N GLU A 219 5.01 -0.69 -9.45
CA GLU A 219 5.60 -1.85 -10.10
C GLU A 219 7.04 -2.09 -9.61
N LEU A 220 7.83 -1.03 -9.45
CA LEU A 220 9.22 -1.14 -9.00
C LEU A 220 9.35 -1.55 -7.53
N LEU A 221 8.46 -1.10 -6.64
CA LEU A 221 8.48 -1.46 -5.22
C LEU A 221 7.82 -2.79 -4.91
N GLY A 222 6.71 -3.10 -5.59
CA GLY A 222 6.00 -4.36 -5.40
C GLY A 222 6.60 -5.52 -6.18
N GLY A 223 7.18 -5.23 -7.36
CA GLY A 223 7.67 -6.22 -8.31
C GLY A 223 8.79 -7.11 -7.80
N PHE A 224 9.01 -8.22 -8.50
CA PHE A 224 10.12 -9.12 -8.20
C PHE A 224 11.46 -8.44 -8.52
N SER A 225 12.33 -8.36 -7.51
CA SER A 225 13.69 -7.84 -7.64
C SER A 225 14.71 -8.84 -7.11
N VAL A 226 15.69 -9.19 -7.94
CA VAL A 226 16.73 -10.17 -7.61
C VAL A 226 17.47 -9.79 -6.32
N GLY A 227 17.90 -8.53 -6.18
CA GLY A 227 18.59 -8.04 -4.98
C GLY A 227 17.77 -8.15 -3.69
N ASP A 228 16.45 -8.16 -3.77
CA ASP A 228 15.57 -8.28 -2.60
C ASP A 228 15.48 -9.69 -2.02
N PHE A 229 15.82 -10.70 -2.83
CA PHE A 229 15.81 -12.10 -2.42
C PHE A 229 17.21 -12.73 -2.48
N PHE A 230 18.12 -12.17 -3.28
CA PHE A 230 19.50 -12.61 -3.46
C PHE A 230 20.45 -11.40 -3.36
N PRO A 231 20.68 -10.84 -2.17
CA PRO A 231 21.59 -9.70 -2.01
C PRO A 231 23.00 -9.95 -2.58
N SER A 232 23.48 -11.19 -2.54
CA SER A 232 24.77 -11.56 -3.16
C SER A 232 24.80 -11.44 -4.70
N LEU A 233 23.63 -11.40 -5.34
CA LEU A 233 23.44 -11.27 -6.79
C LEU A 233 22.85 -9.90 -7.17
N GLU A 234 22.91 -8.91 -6.28
CA GLU A 234 22.38 -7.55 -6.52
C GLU A 234 22.98 -6.92 -7.79
N PHE A 235 24.21 -7.28 -8.16
CA PHE A 235 24.88 -6.80 -9.38
C PHE A 235 24.09 -7.12 -10.67
N ILE A 236 23.26 -8.17 -10.67
CA ILE A 236 22.42 -8.56 -11.82
C ILE A 236 21.46 -7.43 -12.21
N HIS A 237 21.05 -6.58 -11.27
CA HIS A 237 20.20 -5.41 -11.58
C HIS A 237 20.85 -4.40 -12.53
N SER A 238 22.18 -4.38 -12.59
CA SER A 238 22.91 -3.56 -13.57
C SER A 238 22.91 -4.20 -14.96
N LEU A 239 22.70 -5.52 -15.06
CA LEU A 239 22.66 -6.27 -16.31
C LEU A 239 21.25 -6.34 -16.91
N THR A 240 20.21 -6.38 -16.07
CA THR A 240 18.80 -6.50 -16.48
C THR A 240 18.16 -5.17 -16.86
N GLY A 241 18.86 -4.05 -16.70
CA GLY A 241 18.32 -2.70 -16.90
C GLY A 241 17.44 -2.19 -15.75
N MET A 242 17.13 -3.03 -14.75
CA MET A 242 16.33 -2.64 -13.57
C MET A 242 16.92 -1.44 -12.83
N LYS A 243 18.25 -1.41 -12.65
CA LYS A 243 18.94 -0.28 -12.02
C LYS A 243 18.76 1.01 -12.82
N VAL A 244 18.83 0.94 -14.15
CA VAL A 244 18.63 2.10 -15.03
C VAL A 244 17.18 2.59 -14.96
N ARG A 245 16.21 1.67 -14.98
CA ARG A 245 14.78 1.94 -14.79
C ARG A 245 14.52 2.68 -13.47
N LEU A 246 15.04 2.15 -12.35
CA LEU A 246 14.96 2.78 -11.03
C LEU A 246 15.58 4.17 -10.99
N GLN A 247 16.78 4.34 -11.55
CA GLN A 247 17.45 5.64 -11.59
C GLN A 247 16.69 6.66 -12.43
N HIS A 248 16.04 6.23 -13.52
CA HIS A 248 15.21 7.10 -14.35
C HIS A 248 13.95 7.56 -13.60
N THR A 249 13.26 6.62 -12.95
CA THR A 249 12.07 6.93 -12.13
C THR A 249 12.41 7.82 -10.94
N SER A 250 13.48 7.49 -10.22
CA SER A 250 14.01 8.30 -9.11
C SER A 250 14.33 9.73 -9.56
N ARG A 251 14.98 9.92 -10.71
CA ARG A 251 15.27 11.25 -11.27
C ARG A 251 14.02 12.08 -11.56
N LYS A 252 12.93 11.46 -12.04
CA LYS A 252 11.68 12.20 -12.29
C LYS A 252 11.07 12.74 -11.00
N PHE A 253 11.02 11.92 -9.95
CA PHE A 253 10.59 12.35 -8.63
C PHE A 253 11.53 13.41 -8.06
N ASP A 254 12.84 13.21 -8.17
CA ASP A 254 13.85 14.16 -7.71
C ASP A 254 13.68 15.55 -8.34
N GLN A 255 13.46 15.63 -9.66
CA GLN A 255 13.19 16.88 -10.37
C GLN A 255 11.93 17.59 -9.88
N LEU A 256 10.83 16.85 -9.74
CA LEU A 256 9.57 17.38 -9.22
C LEU A 256 9.75 17.94 -7.79
N PHE A 257 10.40 17.16 -6.93
CA PHE A 257 10.59 17.53 -5.54
C PHE A 257 11.62 18.65 -5.36
N ASP A 258 12.64 18.73 -6.20
CA ASP A 258 13.52 19.90 -6.25
C ASP A 258 12.74 21.16 -6.61
N GLN A 259 11.87 21.09 -7.62
CA GLN A 259 11.02 22.23 -7.98
C GLN A 259 10.17 22.67 -6.77
N ILE A 260 9.45 21.73 -6.13
CA ILE A 260 8.61 22.03 -4.97
C ILE A 260 9.44 22.61 -3.83
N VAL A 261 10.56 21.98 -3.45
CA VAL A 261 11.42 22.44 -2.36
C VAL A 261 12.00 23.84 -2.64
N ASN A 262 12.43 24.10 -3.87
CA ASN A 262 13.00 25.39 -4.25
C ASN A 262 11.94 26.51 -4.28
N GLU A 263 10.73 26.22 -4.76
CA GLU A 263 9.59 27.15 -4.70
C GLU A 263 9.28 27.54 -3.25
N HIS A 264 9.30 26.59 -2.31
CA HIS A 264 9.07 26.85 -0.88
C HIS A 264 10.23 27.64 -0.25
N LYS A 265 11.47 27.35 -0.63
CA LYS A 265 12.66 28.09 -0.14
C LYS A 265 12.67 29.55 -0.61
N ALA A 266 12.20 29.81 -1.83
CA ALA A 266 12.15 31.15 -2.42
C ALA A 266 10.96 32.00 -1.94
N CYS A 267 9.99 31.40 -1.25
CA CYS A 267 8.83 32.12 -0.73
C CYS A 267 9.19 32.85 0.57
N ASP A 268 9.46 34.15 0.47
CA ASP A 268 9.77 35.02 1.62
C ASP A 268 8.53 35.47 2.41
N LYS A 269 7.33 35.08 1.98
CA LYS A 269 6.08 35.46 2.65
C LYS A 269 5.84 34.58 3.88
N VAL A 270 5.56 35.20 5.02
CA VAL A 270 5.02 34.50 6.18
C VAL A 270 3.65 33.93 5.81
N LYS A 271 3.58 32.62 5.58
CA LYS A 271 2.33 31.91 5.35
C LYS A 271 1.56 31.80 6.67
N GLU A 272 0.29 32.19 6.65
CA GLU A 272 -0.63 32.01 7.78
C GLU A 272 -0.87 30.51 8.06
N HIS A 273 -0.87 29.69 6.99
CA HIS A 273 -1.01 28.25 7.06
C HIS A 273 0.19 27.58 6.38
N LYS A 274 1.04 26.93 7.18
CA LYS A 274 2.20 26.16 6.68
C LYS A 274 1.76 24.78 6.22
N ASP A 275 2.28 24.33 5.07
CA ASP A 275 2.18 22.95 4.59
C ASP A 275 3.32 22.07 5.16
N LEU A 276 3.36 20.78 4.82
CA LEU A 276 4.39 19.89 5.35
C LEU A 276 5.80 20.29 4.89
N VAL A 277 5.95 20.78 3.65
CA VAL A 277 7.26 21.16 3.10
C VAL A 277 7.83 22.35 3.86
N ASP A 278 7.00 23.37 4.13
CA ASP A 278 7.40 24.51 4.97
C ASP A 278 7.94 24.06 6.33
N ILE A 279 7.24 23.14 6.97
CA ILE A 279 7.56 22.66 8.32
C ILE A 279 8.84 21.84 8.32
N LEU A 280 9.02 20.95 7.35
CA LEU A 280 10.25 20.17 7.20
C LEU A 280 11.46 21.06 6.92
N LEU A 281 11.29 22.12 6.12
CA LEU A 281 12.33 23.11 5.87
C LEU A 281 12.66 23.94 7.12
N GLU A 282 11.67 24.26 7.94
CA GLU A 282 11.88 24.95 9.22
C GLU A 282 12.66 24.07 10.21
N VAL A 283 12.30 22.78 10.33
CA VAL A 283 13.06 21.81 11.14
C VAL A 283 14.50 21.67 10.62
N GLN A 284 14.71 21.65 9.31
CA GLN A 284 16.05 21.65 8.72
C GLN A 284 16.84 22.92 9.09
N ARG A 285 16.23 24.11 9.07
CA ARG A 285 16.90 25.40 9.34
C ARG A 285 17.21 25.62 10.81
N ASN A 286 16.25 25.34 11.69
CA ASN A 286 16.35 25.63 13.12
C ASN A 286 17.24 24.61 13.86
N GLY A 287 17.64 23.54 13.17
CA GLY A 287 18.21 22.35 13.79
C GLY A 287 17.12 21.57 14.52
N SER A 288 17.30 20.26 14.60
CA SER A 288 16.50 19.45 15.52
C SER A 288 17.03 19.75 16.95
N GLY A 289 16.20 19.60 18.00
CA GLY A 289 16.64 19.94 19.37
C GLY A 289 17.94 19.24 19.78
N GLU A 290 18.56 19.57 20.92
CA GLU A 290 19.92 19.13 21.35
C GLU A 290 20.23 17.61 21.23
N ASN A 291 19.24 16.73 20.99
CA ASN A 291 19.38 15.29 20.82
C ASN A 291 18.74 14.71 19.52
N GLU A 292 18.40 15.54 18.54
CA GLU A 292 17.72 15.10 17.31
C GLU A 292 18.61 15.31 16.07
N MET A 293 18.51 14.41 15.08
CA MET A 293 19.39 14.43 13.91
C MET A 293 18.88 15.45 12.88
N PRO A 294 19.73 16.36 12.36
CA PRO A 294 19.30 17.38 11.40
C PRO A 294 18.81 16.75 10.10
N LEU A 295 17.73 17.29 9.55
CA LEU A 295 17.14 16.82 8.29
C LEU A 295 17.91 17.33 7.08
N THR A 296 18.31 16.42 6.19
CA THR A 296 18.86 16.78 4.88
C THR A 296 17.75 17.04 3.86
N THR A 297 18.07 17.70 2.74
CA THR A 297 17.11 17.88 1.65
C THR A 297 16.61 16.53 1.13
N ASP A 298 17.49 15.52 1.03
CA ASP A 298 17.12 14.17 0.63
C ASP A 298 16.11 13.53 1.59
N ASN A 299 16.25 13.78 2.90
CA ASN A 299 15.25 13.32 3.87
C ASN A 299 13.89 13.98 3.63
N ILE A 300 13.87 15.29 3.34
CA ILE A 300 12.62 16.01 3.01
C ILE A 300 12.00 15.39 1.76
N LYS A 301 12.77 15.20 0.69
CA LYS A 301 12.32 14.57 -0.56
C LYS A 301 11.77 13.16 -0.35
N ALA A 302 12.43 12.36 0.49
CA ALA A 302 11.97 11.01 0.84
C ALA A 302 10.61 11.04 1.57
N ILE A 303 10.44 11.95 2.54
CA ILE A 303 9.20 12.08 3.33
C ILE A 303 8.03 12.57 2.46
N ILE A 304 8.26 13.54 1.58
CA ILE A 304 7.19 14.08 0.72
C ILE A 304 6.78 13.09 -0.37
N LEU A 305 7.71 12.26 -0.87
CA LEU A 305 7.39 11.11 -1.72
C LEU A 305 6.47 10.12 -0.99
N ASP A 306 6.81 9.80 0.27
CA ASP A 306 6.02 8.92 1.11
C ASP A 306 4.56 9.40 1.24
N MET A 307 4.37 10.70 1.53
CA MET A 307 3.03 11.28 1.65
C MET A 307 2.27 11.21 0.34
N PHE A 308 2.91 11.60 -0.77
CA PHE A 308 2.28 11.63 -2.08
C PHE A 308 1.87 10.24 -2.58
N ALA A 309 2.80 9.29 -2.58
CA ALA A 309 2.54 7.96 -3.09
C ALA A 309 1.58 7.18 -2.19
N ALA A 310 1.83 7.16 -0.87
CA ALA A 310 0.97 6.42 0.05
C ALA A 310 -0.42 7.06 0.18
N GLY A 311 -0.51 8.38 0.18
CA GLY A 311 -1.78 9.12 0.30
C GLY A 311 -2.65 9.04 -0.95
N THR A 312 -2.05 9.04 -2.15
CA THR A 312 -2.80 8.96 -3.41
C THR A 312 -3.35 7.56 -3.63
N ASP A 313 -2.48 6.56 -3.70
CA ASP A 313 -2.84 5.24 -4.21
C ASP A 313 -3.82 4.52 -3.29
N THR A 314 -3.56 4.54 -1.99
CA THR A 314 -4.41 3.81 -1.02
C THR A 314 -5.82 4.40 -0.91
N THR A 315 -5.93 5.73 -1.00
CA THR A 315 -7.22 6.44 -1.00
C THR A 315 -8.01 6.14 -2.26
N PHE A 316 -7.35 6.24 -3.43
CA PHE A 316 -7.94 5.88 -4.72
C PHE A 316 -8.48 4.45 -4.70
N ILE A 317 -7.64 3.48 -4.32
CA ILE A 317 -7.99 2.06 -4.29
C ILE A 317 -9.20 1.79 -3.40
N THR A 318 -9.26 2.44 -2.23
CA THR A 318 -10.38 2.27 -1.30
C THR A 318 -11.68 2.79 -1.90
N LEU A 319 -11.68 3.97 -2.52
CA LEU A 319 -12.87 4.55 -3.17
C LEU A 319 -13.30 3.74 -4.39
N ASP A 320 -12.34 3.29 -5.20
CA ASP A 320 -12.59 2.50 -6.41
C ASP A 320 -13.24 1.15 -6.08
N TRP A 321 -12.71 0.44 -5.07
CA TRP A 321 -13.30 -0.79 -4.58
C TRP A 321 -14.65 -0.57 -3.91
N ALA A 322 -14.83 0.51 -3.14
CA ALA A 322 -16.11 0.82 -2.52
C ALA A 322 -17.20 1.01 -3.59
N MET A 323 -16.92 1.81 -4.62
CA MET A 323 -17.86 2.04 -5.72
C MET A 323 -18.11 0.77 -6.55
N THR A 324 -17.06 -0.03 -6.80
CA THR A 324 -17.17 -1.33 -7.49
C THR A 324 -18.11 -2.27 -6.72
N GLU A 325 -17.90 -2.45 -5.42
CA GLU A 325 -18.72 -3.33 -4.59
C GLU A 325 -20.16 -2.84 -4.46
N LEU A 326 -20.38 -1.52 -4.36
CA LEU A 326 -21.73 -0.98 -4.34
C LEU A 326 -22.47 -1.22 -5.66
N LEU A 327 -21.80 -1.07 -6.82
CA LEU A 327 -22.38 -1.38 -8.13
C LEU A 327 -22.65 -2.88 -8.32
N MET A 328 -21.82 -3.73 -7.75
CA MET A 328 -22.03 -5.18 -7.75
C MET A 328 -23.14 -5.63 -6.79
N ASN A 329 -23.47 -4.81 -5.78
CA ASN A 329 -24.46 -5.10 -4.76
C ASN A 329 -25.53 -3.98 -4.68
N PRO A 330 -26.48 -3.90 -5.64
CA PRO A 330 -27.43 -2.79 -5.73
C PRO A 330 -28.26 -2.54 -4.48
N HIS A 331 -28.61 -3.58 -3.71
CA HIS A 331 -29.31 -3.44 -2.43
C HIS A 331 -28.49 -2.63 -1.40
N VAL A 332 -27.16 -2.84 -1.38
CA VAL A 332 -26.25 -2.12 -0.50
C VAL A 332 -26.12 -0.68 -0.96
N MET A 333 -25.98 -0.46 -2.28
CA MET A 333 -25.98 0.88 -2.88
C MET A 333 -27.24 1.65 -2.49
N GLU A 334 -28.42 1.08 -2.71
CA GLU A 334 -29.70 1.74 -2.39
C GLU A 334 -29.79 2.12 -0.91
N LYS A 335 -29.40 1.21 -0.01
CA LYS A 335 -29.42 1.46 1.43
C LYS A 335 -28.44 2.56 1.84
N ALA A 336 -27.24 2.58 1.29
CA ALA A 336 -26.24 3.63 1.54
C ALA A 336 -26.69 4.98 0.98
N GLN A 337 -27.20 5.04 -0.25
CA GLN A 337 -27.75 6.25 -0.84
C GLN A 337 -28.94 6.79 -0.04
N LYS A 338 -29.84 5.90 0.41
CA LYS A 338 -30.99 6.28 1.23
C LYS A 338 -30.55 6.88 2.58
N GLU A 339 -29.56 6.28 3.23
CA GLU A 339 -28.98 6.84 4.46
C GLU A 339 -28.44 8.24 4.20
N VAL A 340 -27.54 8.40 3.25
CA VAL A 340 -26.90 9.69 2.94
C VAL A 340 -27.93 10.76 2.58
N ARG A 341 -28.88 10.44 1.70
CA ARG A 341 -29.93 11.38 1.25
C ARG A 341 -30.88 11.78 2.38
N SER A 342 -31.11 10.91 3.37
CA SER A 342 -32.01 11.21 4.49
C SER A 342 -31.51 12.32 5.43
N ILE A 343 -30.19 12.46 5.58
CA ILE A 343 -29.57 13.42 6.51
C ILE A 343 -29.52 14.83 5.91
N LEU A 344 -29.45 14.91 4.59
CA LEU A 344 -29.23 16.17 3.89
C LEU A 344 -30.51 16.95 3.64
N GLN A 345 -31.67 16.29 3.62
CA GLN A 345 -32.97 16.92 3.37
C GLN A 345 -32.90 17.84 2.13
N GLU A 346 -32.94 19.17 2.32
CA GLU A 346 -32.86 20.17 1.24
C GLU A 346 -31.42 20.60 0.87
N ARG A 347 -30.41 20.26 1.69
CA ARG A 347 -29.00 20.57 1.41
C ARG A 347 -28.46 19.68 0.31
N ARG A 348 -27.66 20.26 -0.61
CA ARG A 348 -27.05 19.53 -1.73
C ARG A 348 -25.59 19.11 -1.50
N VAL A 349 -25.00 19.56 -0.39
CA VAL A 349 -23.59 19.35 -0.06
C VAL A 349 -23.50 18.67 1.30
N VAL A 350 -22.81 17.52 1.33
CA VAL A 350 -22.46 16.80 2.55
C VAL A 350 -21.44 17.64 3.32
N ALA A 351 -21.75 18.00 4.57
CA ALA A 351 -20.75 18.60 5.44
C ALA A 351 -19.99 17.49 6.18
N GLU A 352 -18.71 17.72 6.50
CA GLU A 352 -17.94 16.75 7.30
C GLU A 352 -18.58 16.46 8.66
N THR A 353 -19.28 17.45 9.21
CA THR A 353 -20.02 17.31 10.46
C THR A 353 -21.20 16.35 10.34
N ASP A 354 -21.67 16.00 9.15
CA ASP A 354 -22.75 15.02 8.94
C ASP A 354 -22.25 13.57 8.98
N LEU A 355 -20.96 13.34 8.68
CA LEU A 355 -20.39 12.01 8.45
C LEU A 355 -20.55 11.08 9.66
N HIS A 356 -20.61 11.63 10.87
CA HIS A 356 -20.79 10.83 12.09
C HIS A 356 -22.14 10.11 12.18
N GLN A 357 -23.14 10.58 11.44
CA GLN A 357 -24.48 10.00 11.41
C GLN A 357 -24.63 8.92 10.32
N LEU A 358 -23.68 8.81 9.39
CA LEU A 358 -23.70 7.87 8.25
C LEU A 358 -23.13 6.49 8.65
N GLN A 359 -23.83 5.80 9.55
CA GLN A 359 -23.38 4.54 10.14
C GLN A 359 -23.24 3.43 9.11
N TYR A 360 -24.20 3.29 8.19
CA TYR A 360 -24.19 2.28 7.15
C TYR A 360 -23.12 2.56 6.08
N MET A 361 -22.94 3.81 5.65
CA MET A 361 -21.84 4.17 4.75
C MET A 361 -20.46 3.85 5.39
N ARG A 362 -20.28 4.12 6.68
CA ARG A 362 -19.06 3.73 7.40
C ARG A 362 -18.88 2.22 7.47
N ALA A 363 -19.97 1.47 7.60
CA ALA A 363 -19.95 0.02 7.52
C ALA A 363 -19.54 -0.47 6.11
N VAL A 364 -19.98 0.19 5.04
CA VAL A 364 -19.54 -0.06 3.65
C VAL A 364 -18.02 0.15 3.53
N ILE A 365 -17.49 1.24 4.08
CA ILE A 365 -16.05 1.52 4.06
C ILE A 365 -15.27 0.44 4.84
N LYS A 366 -15.74 0.06 6.04
CA LYS A 366 -15.12 -1.02 6.83
C LYS A 366 -15.11 -2.35 6.07
N GLU A 367 -16.22 -2.71 5.43
CA GLU A 367 -16.33 -3.94 4.63
C GLU A 367 -15.47 -3.91 3.38
N THR A 368 -15.36 -2.74 2.73
CA THR A 368 -14.44 -2.50 1.62
C THR A 368 -13.00 -2.71 2.07
N LEU A 369 -12.59 -2.11 3.19
CA LEU A 369 -11.23 -2.28 3.72
C LEU A 369 -10.94 -3.73 4.18
N ARG A 370 -11.95 -4.47 4.63
CA ARG A 370 -11.82 -5.89 5.01
C ARG A 370 -11.56 -6.77 3.79
N LEU A 371 -12.35 -6.60 2.73
CA LEU A 371 -12.27 -7.42 1.52
C LEU A 371 -11.14 -6.94 0.59
N HIS A 372 -10.93 -5.65 0.47
CA HIS A 372 -10.00 -5.06 -0.48
C HIS A 372 -8.98 -4.16 0.22
N PRO A 373 -8.17 -4.71 1.15
CA PRO A 373 -7.11 -3.92 1.77
C PRO A 373 -6.10 -3.52 0.69
N ALA A 374 -5.91 -2.21 0.51
CA ALA A 374 -5.04 -1.68 -0.54
C ALA A 374 -3.60 -2.25 -0.52
N VAL A 375 -3.13 -2.71 0.65
CA VAL A 375 -1.84 -3.39 0.83
C VAL A 375 -2.07 -4.80 1.43
N PRO A 376 -2.37 -5.83 0.61
CA PRO A 376 -2.84 -7.14 1.07
C PRO A 376 -1.94 -7.89 2.06
N VAL A 377 -0.62 -7.73 1.96
CA VAL A 377 0.38 -8.38 2.84
C VAL A 377 1.06 -7.42 3.82
N LEU A 378 0.53 -6.20 3.93
CA LEU A 378 1.16 -5.06 4.59
C LEU A 378 2.60 -4.79 4.08
N VAL A 379 3.19 -3.69 4.51
CA VAL A 379 4.61 -3.43 4.24
C VAL A 379 5.46 -4.41 5.07
N PRO A 380 6.51 -5.05 4.49
CA PRO A 380 7.31 -6.08 5.18
C PRO A 380 8.04 -5.54 6.40
N ARG A 381 8.08 -6.33 7.47
CA ARG A 381 8.88 -6.06 8.68
C ARG A 381 10.15 -6.92 8.69
N GLU A 382 11.11 -6.56 9.53
CA GLU A 382 12.32 -7.35 9.77
C GLU A 382 12.56 -7.49 11.28
N SER A 383 12.82 -8.72 11.73
CA SER A 383 13.19 -8.97 13.13
C SER A 383 14.57 -8.40 13.44
N MET A 384 14.67 -7.65 14.54
CA MET A 384 15.94 -7.10 15.03
C MET A 384 16.71 -8.06 15.93
N GLU A 385 16.00 -9.01 16.54
CA GLU A 385 16.52 -10.00 17.47
C GLU A 385 15.77 -11.33 17.30
N ASP A 386 16.31 -12.39 17.91
CA ASP A 386 15.65 -13.70 17.98
C ASP A 386 14.40 -13.59 18.87
N ILE A 387 13.24 -13.99 18.37
CA ILE A 387 11.99 -14.02 19.14
C ILE A 387 11.34 -15.41 19.07
N THR A 388 10.34 -15.63 19.93
CA THR A 388 9.54 -16.86 19.91
C THR A 388 8.07 -16.51 19.73
N ILE A 389 7.44 -17.02 18.67
CA ILE A 389 5.99 -16.89 18.42
C ILE A 389 5.40 -18.29 18.41
N GLU A 390 4.43 -18.56 19.29
CA GLU A 390 3.77 -19.87 19.45
C GLU A 390 4.73 -21.05 19.66
N GLY A 391 5.83 -20.82 20.38
CA GLY A 391 6.87 -21.83 20.59
C GLY A 391 7.83 -22.01 19.40
N TYR A 392 7.60 -21.34 18.28
CA TYR A 392 8.52 -21.31 17.15
C TYR A 392 9.55 -20.19 17.30
N THR A 393 10.82 -20.52 17.08
CA THR A 393 11.91 -19.54 17.06
C THR A 393 11.93 -18.82 15.72
N ILE A 394 11.90 -17.49 15.76
CA ILE A 394 12.09 -16.60 14.60
C ILE A 394 13.44 -15.91 14.78
N PRO A 395 14.47 -16.28 14.01
CA PRO A 395 15.78 -15.65 14.11
C PRO A 395 15.76 -14.16 13.76
N ALA A 396 16.73 -13.40 14.26
CA ALA A 396 17.02 -12.05 13.79
C ALA A 396 17.22 -12.01 12.27
N LYS A 397 16.93 -10.87 11.63
CA LYS A 397 16.99 -10.68 10.16
C LYS A 397 16.03 -11.57 9.36
N THR A 398 14.95 -12.01 10.00
CA THR A 398 13.83 -12.68 9.33
C THR A 398 12.82 -11.63 8.83
N ARG A 399 12.46 -11.72 7.55
CA ARG A 399 11.41 -10.89 6.95
C ARG A 399 10.05 -11.37 7.42
N ILE A 400 9.19 -10.47 7.88
CA ILE A 400 7.84 -10.80 8.35
C ILE A 400 6.80 -10.15 7.44
N PHE A 401 5.90 -10.96 6.89
CA PHE A 401 4.68 -10.50 6.22
C PHE A 401 3.45 -10.79 7.07
N VAL A 402 2.49 -9.88 7.04
CA VAL A 402 1.20 -10.05 7.70
C VAL A 402 0.13 -10.02 6.62
N ASN A 403 -0.47 -11.15 6.32
CA ASN A 403 -1.46 -11.27 5.26
C ASN A 403 -2.81 -10.71 5.72
N ALA A 404 -2.97 -9.39 5.64
CA ALA A 404 -4.20 -8.68 6.02
C ALA A 404 -5.39 -9.14 5.17
N TRP A 405 -5.16 -9.47 3.89
CA TRP A 405 -6.19 -10.01 3.00
C TRP A 405 -6.72 -11.36 3.46
N ALA A 406 -5.83 -12.25 3.91
CA ALA A 406 -6.19 -13.53 4.50
C ALA A 406 -6.96 -13.37 5.81
N ILE A 407 -6.47 -12.49 6.69
CA ILE A 407 -7.10 -12.21 7.99
C ILE A 407 -8.51 -11.65 7.80
N GLY A 408 -8.67 -10.74 6.84
CA GLY A 408 -9.98 -10.22 6.45
C GLY A 408 -10.93 -11.28 5.91
N ARG A 409 -10.44 -12.44 5.47
CA ARG A 409 -11.23 -13.56 4.92
C ARG A 409 -11.20 -14.83 5.78
N ASN A 410 -10.66 -14.75 7.00
CA ASN A 410 -10.56 -15.92 7.86
C ASN A 410 -11.93 -16.24 8.48
N SER A 411 -12.43 -17.46 8.25
CA SER A 411 -13.70 -17.96 8.78
C SER A 411 -13.75 -18.08 10.30
N GLU A 412 -12.60 -18.10 10.99
CA GLU A 412 -12.54 -18.02 12.46
C GLU A 412 -12.96 -16.64 12.98
N SER A 413 -12.81 -15.59 12.17
CA SER A 413 -13.11 -14.20 12.55
C SER A 413 -14.36 -13.64 11.88
N TRP A 414 -14.75 -14.18 10.71
CA TRP A 414 -15.79 -13.60 9.87
C TRP A 414 -16.78 -14.66 9.37
N GLU A 415 -18.07 -14.45 9.63
CA GLU A 415 -19.16 -15.21 9.01
C GLU A 415 -19.30 -14.83 7.53
N ASP A 416 -19.42 -15.83 6.65
CA ASP A 416 -19.42 -15.67 5.19
C ASP A 416 -18.31 -14.72 4.69
N PRO A 417 -17.03 -15.07 4.89
CA PRO A 417 -15.90 -14.16 4.73
C PRO A 417 -15.72 -13.62 3.32
N ALA A 418 -16.21 -14.33 2.30
CA ALA A 418 -16.10 -13.90 0.90
C ALA A 418 -17.19 -12.90 0.48
N ALA A 419 -18.28 -12.77 1.24
CA ALA A 419 -19.42 -11.93 0.87
C ALA A 419 -19.23 -10.49 1.34
N PHE A 420 -19.59 -9.52 0.47
CA PHE A 420 -19.67 -8.10 0.82
C PHE A 420 -20.94 -7.83 1.62
N LYS A 421 -20.83 -7.79 2.95
CA LYS A 421 -21.95 -7.64 3.90
C LYS A 421 -21.67 -6.55 4.93
N PRO A 422 -21.86 -5.26 4.61
CA PRO A 422 -21.65 -4.15 5.54
C PRO A 422 -22.41 -4.30 6.87
N GLU A 423 -23.57 -4.98 6.86
CA GLU A 423 -24.39 -5.25 8.05
C GLU A 423 -23.60 -5.78 9.24
N ARG A 424 -22.53 -6.55 9.00
CA ARG A 424 -21.67 -7.11 10.06
C ARG A 424 -21.03 -6.06 10.96
N PHE A 425 -20.94 -4.81 10.51
CA PHE A 425 -20.33 -3.71 11.26
C PHE A 425 -21.34 -2.79 11.96
N LEU A 426 -22.64 -3.00 11.79
CA LEU A 426 -23.65 -2.16 12.45
C LEU A 426 -23.76 -2.44 13.95
N GLU A 427 -23.61 -3.70 14.35
CA GLU A 427 -23.68 -4.15 15.75
C GLU A 427 -22.30 -4.58 16.29
N SER A 428 -21.23 -4.35 15.53
CA SER A 428 -19.87 -4.74 15.88
C SER A 428 -19.01 -3.54 16.26
N ASN A 429 -18.25 -3.68 17.35
CA ASN A 429 -17.28 -2.69 17.79
C ASN A 429 -15.91 -2.82 17.09
N ILE A 430 -15.74 -3.79 16.18
CA ILE A 430 -14.49 -4.00 15.45
C ILE A 430 -14.14 -2.75 14.61
N ASP A 431 -12.91 -2.27 14.72
CA ASP A 431 -12.43 -1.07 14.05
C ASP A 431 -11.01 -1.26 13.47
N TYR A 432 -10.74 -0.59 12.36
CA TYR A 432 -9.46 -0.66 11.63
C TYR A 432 -8.34 0.17 12.28
N LYS A 433 -8.57 0.70 13.50
CA LYS A 433 -7.65 1.59 14.24
C LYS A 433 -6.50 0.84 14.93
N GLY A 434 -6.24 -0.41 14.55
CA GLY A 434 -5.10 -1.20 15.02
C GLY A 434 -5.25 -1.77 16.43
N LYS A 435 -6.49 -1.89 16.94
CA LYS A 435 -6.81 -2.55 18.21
C LYS A 435 -7.46 -3.92 18.02
N ASP A 436 -8.27 -4.05 16.98
CA ASP A 436 -8.94 -5.28 16.58
C ASP A 436 -8.14 -5.91 15.44
N PHE A 437 -7.57 -7.09 15.69
CA PHE A 437 -6.61 -7.69 14.77
C PHE A 437 -7.28 -8.46 13.63
N GLU A 438 -8.59 -8.60 13.69
CA GLU A 438 -9.48 -9.13 12.68
C GLU A 438 -9.61 -8.16 11.49
N LEU A 439 -9.43 -6.85 11.73
CA LEU A 439 -9.51 -5.79 10.73
C LEU A 439 -8.29 -4.86 10.81
N ILE A 440 -7.24 -5.17 10.03
CA ILE A 440 -5.95 -4.45 10.07
C ILE A 440 -5.50 -3.88 8.70
N PRO A 441 -6.38 -3.23 7.92
CA PRO A 441 -6.01 -2.66 6.61
C PRO A 441 -4.92 -1.58 6.73
N PHE A 442 -4.82 -0.93 7.89
CA PHE A 442 -3.81 0.08 8.21
C PHE A 442 -2.64 -0.47 9.04
N GLY A 443 -2.58 -1.78 9.26
CA GLY A 443 -1.68 -2.41 10.22
C GLY A 443 -1.94 -1.98 11.67
N ALA A 444 -0.98 -2.26 12.54
CA ALA A 444 -1.03 -1.92 13.97
C ALA A 444 0.40 -1.72 14.54
N GLY A 445 0.46 -1.35 15.82
CA GLY A 445 1.71 -1.14 16.55
C GLY A 445 2.46 0.13 16.12
N ARG A 446 3.77 0.17 16.38
CA ARG A 446 4.65 1.30 16.03
C ARG A 446 4.60 1.67 14.55
N ARG A 447 4.43 0.66 13.70
CA ARG A 447 4.41 0.77 12.23
C ARG A 447 2.99 0.84 11.65
N GLY A 448 1.95 1.02 12.48
CA GLY A 448 0.61 1.31 11.99
C GLY A 448 0.58 2.60 11.16
N CYS A 449 -0.34 2.68 10.20
CA CYS A 449 -0.47 3.86 9.34
C CYS A 449 -0.65 5.12 10.20
N PRO A 450 0.19 6.17 10.04
CA PRO A 450 0.01 7.40 10.79
C PRO A 450 -1.14 8.25 10.24
N ALA A 451 -1.59 7.98 9.01
CA ALA A 451 -2.54 8.80 8.25
C ALA A 451 -3.99 8.30 8.30
N ILE A 452 -4.35 7.40 9.22
CA ILE A 452 -5.72 6.81 9.28
C ILE A 452 -6.79 7.91 9.32
N THR A 453 -6.62 8.91 10.18
CA THR A 453 -7.58 10.02 10.31
C THR A 453 -7.72 10.81 9.01
N PHE A 454 -6.60 11.08 8.33
CA PHE A 454 -6.61 11.79 7.06
C PHE A 454 -7.29 10.98 5.96
N ALA A 455 -6.86 9.73 5.75
CA ALA A 455 -7.39 8.85 4.72
C ALA A 455 -8.90 8.65 4.86
N ILE A 456 -9.39 8.39 6.07
CA ILE A 456 -10.81 8.17 6.32
C ILE A 456 -11.62 9.45 6.10
N ALA A 457 -11.12 10.64 6.49
CA ALA A 457 -11.82 11.89 6.23
C ALA A 457 -11.99 12.15 4.72
N VAL A 458 -10.95 11.87 3.93
CA VAL A 458 -10.97 11.99 2.46
C VAL A 458 -11.93 10.98 1.84
N VAL A 459 -11.86 9.71 2.25
CA VAL A 459 -12.74 8.64 1.74
C VAL A 459 -14.21 8.86 2.11
N GLU A 460 -14.51 9.17 3.38
CA GLU A 460 -15.89 9.35 3.86
C GLU A 460 -16.60 10.49 3.15
N LEU A 461 -15.95 11.66 3.01
CA LEU A 461 -16.58 12.82 2.38
C LEU A 461 -16.84 12.60 0.89
N ALA A 462 -15.86 12.04 0.16
CA ALA A 462 -16.02 11.75 -1.26
C ALA A 462 -17.10 10.71 -1.50
N LEU A 463 -17.09 9.60 -0.76
CA LEU A 463 -18.09 8.55 -0.93
C LEU A 463 -19.49 9.06 -0.59
N ALA A 464 -19.66 9.79 0.51
CA ALA A 464 -20.94 10.38 0.89
C ALA A 464 -21.47 11.28 -0.24
N GLN A 465 -20.65 12.19 -0.75
CA GLN A 465 -21.10 13.13 -1.77
C GLN A 465 -21.42 12.42 -3.10
N LEU A 466 -20.63 11.43 -3.51
CA LEU A 466 -20.90 10.62 -4.71
C LEU A 466 -22.22 9.85 -4.60
N LEU A 467 -22.48 9.23 -3.44
CA LEU A 467 -23.73 8.51 -3.16
C LEU A 467 -24.94 9.45 -3.12
N TYR A 468 -24.76 10.64 -2.58
CA TYR A 468 -25.79 11.67 -2.56
C TYR A 468 -26.15 12.15 -3.97
N SER A 469 -25.14 12.56 -4.74
CA SER A 469 -25.29 13.35 -5.96
C SER A 469 -25.81 12.58 -7.18
N PHE A 470 -25.60 11.26 -7.24
CA PHE A 470 -25.88 10.48 -8.45
C PHE A 470 -26.64 9.19 -8.15
N ASP A 471 -27.48 8.78 -9.09
CA ASP A 471 -27.87 7.39 -9.28
C ASP A 471 -26.84 6.73 -10.22
N TRP A 472 -26.24 5.64 -9.77
CA TRP A 472 -25.10 5.01 -10.42
C TRP A 472 -25.52 3.75 -11.18
N GLU A 473 -25.09 3.66 -12.44
CA GLU A 473 -25.36 2.53 -13.31
C GLU A 473 -24.07 2.06 -14.00
N LEU A 474 -24.02 0.77 -14.35
CA LEU A 474 -23.01 0.27 -15.28
C LEU A 474 -23.36 0.68 -16.71
N PRO A 475 -22.37 0.77 -17.63
CA PRO A 475 -22.63 1.12 -19.02
C PRO A 475 -23.65 0.17 -19.68
N PRO A 476 -24.41 0.63 -20.69
CA PRO A 476 -25.38 -0.21 -21.37
C PRO A 476 -24.78 -1.53 -21.86
N GLY A 477 -25.42 -2.65 -21.48
CA GLY A 477 -24.97 -4.00 -21.85
C GLY A 477 -23.90 -4.61 -20.94
N ILE A 478 -23.42 -3.87 -19.93
CA ILE A 478 -22.47 -4.36 -18.92
C ILE A 478 -23.21 -4.69 -17.63
N THR A 479 -22.95 -5.87 -17.08
CA THR A 479 -23.48 -6.31 -15.78
C THR A 479 -22.37 -6.46 -14.75
N ALA A 480 -22.73 -6.64 -13.48
CA ALA A 480 -21.78 -6.87 -12.40
C ALA A 480 -20.84 -8.07 -12.65
N LYS A 481 -21.28 -9.07 -13.43
CA LYS A 481 -20.48 -10.25 -13.77
C LYS A 481 -19.41 -9.99 -14.83
N ASP A 482 -19.57 -8.91 -15.59
CA ASP A 482 -18.66 -8.53 -16.67
C ASP A 482 -17.52 -7.63 -16.16
N LEU A 483 -17.59 -7.18 -14.90
CA LEU A 483 -16.54 -6.41 -14.27
C LEU A 483 -15.30 -7.27 -14.03
N ASP A 484 -14.16 -6.83 -14.56
CA ASP A 484 -12.88 -7.46 -14.27
C ASP A 484 -12.40 -7.07 -12.86
N LEU A 485 -12.30 -8.06 -11.98
CA LEU A 485 -11.86 -7.91 -10.60
C LEU A 485 -10.40 -8.34 -10.42
N ILE A 486 -9.69 -8.65 -11.51
CA ILE A 486 -8.27 -8.99 -11.47
C ILE A 486 -7.48 -7.75 -11.04
N GLU A 487 -6.68 -7.92 -10.00
CA GLU A 487 -5.79 -6.88 -9.51
C GLU A 487 -4.43 -6.94 -10.19
N VAL A 488 -3.76 -5.79 -10.25
CA VAL A 488 -2.36 -5.68 -10.64
C VAL A 488 -1.49 -5.86 -9.40
N PHE A 489 -0.44 -6.67 -9.55
CA PHE A 489 0.54 -6.86 -8.51
C PHE A 489 1.41 -5.62 -8.31
N GLY A 490 1.52 -5.17 -7.06
CA GLY A 490 2.28 -4.00 -6.67
C GLY A 490 2.43 -3.95 -5.14
N ILE A 491 3.09 -2.89 -4.65
CA ILE A 491 3.13 -2.62 -3.21
C ILE A 491 1.73 -2.34 -2.66
N SER A 492 0.92 -1.64 -3.45
CA SER A 492 -0.52 -1.55 -3.34
C SER A 492 -1.17 -2.29 -4.52
N MET A 493 -2.38 -2.81 -4.32
CA MET A 493 -3.07 -3.62 -5.33
C MET A 493 -4.39 -2.95 -5.71
N HIS A 494 -4.54 -2.70 -7.00
CA HIS A 494 -5.71 -2.04 -7.61
C HIS A 494 -6.23 -2.89 -8.76
N ARG A 495 -7.50 -2.72 -9.12
CA ARG A 495 -8.08 -3.37 -10.30
C ARG A 495 -7.30 -3.00 -11.56
N ARG A 496 -7.03 -3.99 -12.40
CA ARG A 496 -6.37 -3.79 -13.70
C ARG A 496 -7.20 -2.91 -14.63
N GLU A 497 -8.50 -3.16 -14.70
CA GLU A 497 -9.39 -2.42 -15.56
C GLU A 497 -10.08 -1.29 -14.79
N ASN A 498 -10.16 -0.12 -15.42
CA ASN A 498 -10.87 1.02 -14.86
C ASN A 498 -12.37 0.74 -14.73
N LEU A 499 -12.97 1.26 -13.66
CA LEU A 499 -14.40 1.27 -13.43
C LEU A 499 -15.06 2.35 -14.30
N LEU A 500 -15.73 1.90 -15.35
CA LEU A 500 -16.55 2.73 -16.22
C LEU A 500 -18.00 2.71 -15.74
N VAL A 501 -18.65 3.88 -15.64
CA VAL A 501 -19.99 4.03 -15.06
C VAL A 501 -20.80 5.12 -15.77
N VAL A 502 -22.11 5.08 -15.60
CA VAL A 502 -23.02 6.19 -15.90
C VAL A 502 -23.47 6.79 -14.58
N ALA A 503 -23.28 8.10 -14.42
CA ALA A 503 -23.61 8.83 -13.19
C ALA A 503 -24.79 9.76 -13.48
N LYS A 504 -26.01 9.31 -13.22
CA LYS A 504 -27.23 10.09 -13.46
C LYS A 504 -27.42 11.09 -12.31
N PRO A 505 -27.39 12.41 -12.54
CA PRO A 505 -27.59 13.37 -11.46
C PRO A 505 -28.94 13.13 -10.76
N TYR A 506 -28.91 13.00 -9.43
CA TYR A 506 -30.12 12.82 -8.64
C TYR A 506 -30.98 14.11 -8.62
N PHE A 507 -30.33 15.26 -8.80
CA PHE A 507 -30.96 16.54 -9.07
C PHE A 507 -30.36 17.16 -10.33
N LEU A 508 -31.21 17.77 -11.16
CA LEU A 508 -30.80 18.56 -12.32
C LEU A 508 -30.23 19.93 -11.91
#